data_AF-A0A7C2BD60-F1
#
_entry.id   AF-A0A7C2BD60-F1
#
_cell.length_a   1.000
_cell.length_b   1.000
_cell.length_c   1.000
_cell.angle_alpha   90.00
_cell.angle_beta   90.00
_cell.angle_gamma   90.00
#
_symmetry.space_group_name_H-M   'P 1'
#
loop_
_entity.id
_entity.type
_entity.pdbx_description
1 polymer ?
#
loop_
_entity_poly.entity_id
_entity_poly.type
_entity_poly.pdbx_seq_one_letter_code
_entity_poly.pdbx_strand_id
1 'polypeptide(L)'
;MVFGINLPFSLAALLMSPAIPGSAPTRVQAFDLTGSIIYAAGILGLLFGLTRIPDRTAIILTIAGIICLLAFLFWERRTTSPLLNLQLLRTSRTFTFSNLAALINYAATAAVGFLLSLYLQYLRQIDVQTAGLILVCQPVVMALFSPLTGRLADRHEPRLLASVGMGLTTLGLGLFALLSPDTPLWFIISALLLLGFGFALFSAPNTSAVMGALAPADYSIGSAILATMRLLGQSLSLGLAMMLLGIFVGPVRLQPGSAPGLLPALRLGFVIFSLLCFLGIFASLARGRQEDRRTANAA
;
A
#
# COMPACT_ATOMS: atom_id res chain seq x y z
N MET A 1 10.68 11.71 -14.67
CA MET A 1 10.90 10.35 -15.23
C MET A 1 9.70 9.43 -15.12
N VAL A 2 8.95 9.41 -14.01
CA VAL A 2 7.76 8.51 -13.84
C VAL A 2 6.65 8.75 -14.89
N PHE A 3 6.42 10.00 -15.32
CA PHE A 3 5.41 10.30 -16.37
C PHE A 3 5.83 9.84 -17.77
N GLY A 4 7.12 9.91 -18.12
CA GLY A 4 7.61 9.51 -19.45
C GLY A 4 7.61 8.00 -19.67
N ILE A 5 7.74 7.21 -18.60
CA ILE A 5 7.68 5.74 -18.67
C ILE A 5 6.23 5.24 -18.75
N ASN A 6 5.29 5.85 -18.03
CA ASN A 6 3.90 5.38 -18.05
C ASN A 6 3.16 5.77 -19.33
N LEU A 7 3.50 6.90 -19.96
CA LEU A 7 2.84 7.39 -21.18
C LEU A 7 2.82 6.39 -22.35
N PRO A 8 3.94 5.75 -22.76
CA PRO A 8 3.93 4.77 -23.85
C PRO A 8 3.16 3.50 -23.50
N PHE A 9 3.18 3.04 -22.24
CA PHE A 9 2.41 1.88 -21.81
C PHE A 9 0.91 2.15 -21.78
N SER A 10 0.50 3.33 -21.32
CA SER A 10 -0.90 3.77 -21.36
C SER A 10 -1.40 3.90 -22.80
N LEU A 11 -0.58 4.42 -23.72
CA LEU A 11 -0.92 4.55 -25.13
C LEU A 11 -1.00 3.17 -25.83
N ALA A 12 -0.05 2.27 -25.55
CA ALA A 12 -0.07 0.91 -26.05
C ALA A 12 -1.30 0.12 -25.56
N ALA A 13 -1.67 0.26 -24.28
CA ALA A 13 -2.89 -0.33 -23.75
C ALA A 13 -4.15 0.22 -24.44
N LEU A 14 -4.19 1.52 -24.78
CA LEU A 14 -5.29 2.13 -25.52
C LEU A 14 -5.41 1.56 -26.95
N LEU A 15 -4.27 1.41 -27.64
CA LEU A 15 -4.19 0.87 -29.00
C LEU A 15 -4.55 -0.62 -29.06
N MET A 16 -4.31 -1.37 -27.97
CA MET A 16 -4.68 -2.79 -27.86
C MET A 16 -6.12 -3.01 -27.37
N SER A 17 -6.80 -1.98 -26.84
CA SER A 17 -8.19 -2.10 -26.35
C SER A 17 -9.22 -2.63 -27.37
N PRO A 18 -9.17 -2.32 -28.69
CA PRO A 18 -10.10 -2.91 -29.66
C PRO A 18 -9.80 -4.39 -29.98
N ALA A 19 -8.64 -4.91 -29.59
CA ALA A 19 -8.25 -6.31 -29.83
C ALA A 19 -8.70 -7.26 -28.71
N ILE A 20 -9.33 -6.75 -27.64
CA ILE A 20 -9.81 -7.52 -26.50
C ILE A 20 -11.31 -7.82 -26.68
N PRO A 21 -11.70 -9.05 -27.02
CA PRO A 21 -13.11 -9.41 -27.16
C PRO A 21 -13.82 -9.33 -25.80
N GLY A 22 -14.87 -8.52 -25.68
CA GLY A 22 -15.74 -8.49 -24.48
C GLY A 22 -15.75 -7.18 -23.68
N SER A 23 -15.17 -6.09 -24.18
CA SER A 23 -15.35 -4.75 -23.61
C SER A 23 -16.80 -4.25 -23.82
N ALA A 24 -17.70 -4.70 -22.94
CA ALA A 24 -19.06 -4.20 -22.87
C ALA A 24 -19.03 -2.67 -22.70
N PRO A 25 -19.94 -1.91 -23.36
CA PRO A 25 -19.97 -0.47 -23.25
C PRO A 25 -20.17 -0.06 -21.79
N THR A 26 -19.12 0.47 -21.16
CA THR A 26 -19.17 1.02 -19.81
C THR A 26 -20.15 2.17 -19.80
N ARG A 27 -21.24 2.02 -19.05
CA ARG A 27 -22.20 3.09 -18.79
C ARG A 27 -21.42 4.29 -18.24
N VAL A 28 -21.38 5.39 -18.99
CA VAL A 28 -20.67 6.62 -18.57
C VAL A 28 -21.42 7.18 -17.37
N GLN A 29 -20.95 6.86 -16.17
CA GLN A 29 -21.47 7.43 -14.93
C GLN A 29 -21.00 8.88 -14.85
N ALA A 30 -21.90 9.79 -14.47
CA ALA A 30 -21.56 11.20 -14.30
C ALA A 30 -20.45 11.36 -13.25
N PHE A 31 -19.41 12.12 -13.56
CA PHE A 31 -18.24 12.31 -12.70
C PHE A 31 -18.58 13.18 -11.48
N ASP A 32 -18.37 12.68 -10.26
CA ASP A 32 -18.53 13.47 -9.02
C ASP A 32 -17.31 14.38 -8.80
N LEU A 33 -17.35 15.55 -9.43
CA LEU A 33 -16.31 16.58 -9.30
C LEU A 33 -16.21 17.10 -7.86
N THR A 34 -17.33 17.26 -7.18
CA THR A 34 -17.37 17.80 -5.81
C THR A 34 -16.75 16.82 -4.83
N GLY A 35 -17.13 15.54 -4.88
CA GLY A 35 -16.50 14.48 -4.09
C GLY A 35 -15.00 14.39 -4.37
N SER A 36 -14.60 14.51 -5.64
CA SER A 36 -13.18 14.44 -6.04
C SER A 36 -12.34 15.55 -5.42
N ILE A 37 -12.87 16.78 -5.39
CA ILE A 37 -12.19 17.94 -4.80
C ILE A 37 -12.06 17.77 -3.28
N ILE A 38 -13.13 17.34 -2.59
CA ILE A 38 -13.10 17.13 -1.13
C ILE A 38 -12.10 16.02 -0.78
N TYR A 39 -12.10 14.93 -1.54
CA TYR A 39 -11.15 13.83 -1.37
C TYR A 39 -9.71 14.27 -1.59
N ALA A 40 -9.44 14.99 -2.69
CA ALA A 40 -8.11 15.50 -3.01
C ALA A 40 -7.61 16.47 -1.91
N ALA A 41 -8.46 17.40 -1.45
CA ALA A 41 -8.13 18.31 -0.36
C ALA A 41 -7.83 17.57 0.95
N GLY A 42 -8.62 16.53 1.27
CA GLY A 42 -8.43 15.70 2.45
C GLY A 42 -7.10 14.94 2.44
N ILE A 43 -6.78 14.27 1.33
CA ILE A 43 -5.48 13.60 1.18
C ILE A 43 -4.34 14.60 1.24
N LEU A 44 -4.40 15.69 0.47
CA LEU A 44 -3.32 16.67 0.41
C LEU A 44 -3.07 17.28 1.79
N GLY A 45 -4.11 17.67 2.51
CA GLY A 45 -4.01 18.20 3.87
C GLY A 45 -3.39 17.19 4.84
N LEU A 46 -3.81 15.93 4.76
CA LEU A 46 -3.27 14.86 5.60
C LEU A 46 -1.80 14.58 5.31
N LEU A 47 -1.40 14.50 4.03
CA LEU A 47 -0.02 14.24 3.64
C LEU A 47 0.92 15.42 3.92
N PHE A 48 0.52 16.64 3.55
CA PHE A 48 1.29 17.84 3.88
C PHE A 48 1.38 18.07 5.39
N GLY A 49 0.31 17.75 6.11
CA GLY A 49 0.27 17.78 7.56
C GLY A 49 1.29 16.83 8.17
N LEU A 50 1.23 15.53 7.86
CA LEU A 50 2.16 14.54 8.45
C LEU A 50 3.63 14.87 8.17
N THR A 51 3.95 15.38 6.97
CA THR A 51 5.34 15.66 6.58
C THR A 51 5.98 16.85 7.29
N ARG A 52 5.22 17.74 7.94
CA ARG A 52 5.73 18.95 8.60
C ARG A 52 5.63 18.93 10.12
N ILE A 53 5.20 17.83 10.72
CA ILE A 53 5.18 17.68 12.18
C ILE A 53 6.61 17.83 12.73
N PRO A 54 6.84 18.62 13.80
CA PRO A 54 5.85 19.09 14.79
C PRO A 54 5.32 20.53 14.59
N ASP A 55 5.43 21.16 13.42
CA ASP A 55 4.93 22.52 13.23
C ASP A 55 3.41 22.63 13.52
N ARG A 56 2.98 23.74 14.13
CA ARG A 56 1.57 23.96 14.50
C ARG A 56 0.67 23.95 13.28
N THR A 57 1.16 24.50 12.16
CA THR A 57 0.49 24.48 10.85
C THR A 57 0.30 23.04 10.37
N ALA A 58 1.27 22.17 10.62
CA ALA A 58 1.24 20.76 10.24
C ALA A 58 0.15 19.98 10.99
N ILE A 59 -0.01 20.24 12.29
CA ILE A 59 -1.09 19.65 13.10
C ILE A 59 -2.46 20.11 12.59
N ILE A 60 -2.61 21.41 12.31
CA ILE A 60 -3.86 21.97 11.76
C ILE A 60 -4.19 21.36 10.39
N LEU A 61 -3.21 21.27 9.48
CA LEU A 61 -3.36 20.65 8.17
C LEU A 61 -3.73 19.17 8.27
N THR A 62 -3.13 18.44 9.21
CA THR A 62 -3.44 17.02 9.45
C THR A 62 -4.88 16.86 9.93
N ILE A 63 -5.31 17.65 10.91
CA ILE A 63 -6.67 17.63 11.44
C ILE A 63 -7.67 18.03 10.35
N ALA A 64 -7.39 19.11 9.60
CA ALA A 64 -8.22 19.55 8.48
C ALA A 64 -8.32 18.47 7.38
N GLY A 65 -7.22 17.79 7.07
CA GLY A 65 -7.20 16.66 6.14
C GLY A 65 -8.08 15.50 6.59
N ILE A 66 -7.99 15.12 7.87
CA ILE A 66 -8.87 14.11 8.49
C ILE A 66 -10.34 14.54 8.41
N ILE A 67 -10.65 15.80 8.75
CA ILE A 67 -12.02 16.33 8.68
C ILE A 67 -12.54 16.31 7.24
N CYS A 68 -11.74 16.70 6.24
CA CYS A 68 -12.11 16.62 4.83
C CYS A 68 -12.34 15.18 4.36
N LEU A 69 -11.53 14.21 4.80
CA LEU A 69 -11.75 12.79 4.49
C LEU A 69 -13.02 12.24 5.15
N LEU A 70 -13.33 12.66 6.38
CA LEU A 70 -14.60 12.34 7.03
C LEU A 70 -15.77 12.98 6.29
N ALA A 71 -15.66 14.27 5.92
CA ALA A 71 -16.66 14.98 5.14
C ALA A 71 -16.90 14.34 3.77
N PHE A 72 -15.85 13.84 3.12
CA PHE A 72 -15.92 13.05 1.90
C PHE A 72 -16.76 11.77 2.10
N LEU A 73 -16.50 11.00 3.17
CA LEU A 73 -17.29 9.80 3.50
C LEU A 73 -18.77 10.13 3.74
N PHE A 74 -19.10 11.30 4.28
CA PHE A 74 -20.49 11.76 4.44
C PHE A 74 -21.12 12.23 3.13
N TRP A 75 -20.37 12.97 2.31
CA TRP A 75 -20.80 13.46 0.98
C TRP A 75 -21.13 12.28 0.06
N GLU A 76 -20.26 11.29 0.06
CA GLU A 76 -20.36 10.14 -0.83
C GLU A 76 -21.53 9.21 -0.50
N ARG A 77 -22.06 9.27 0.73
CA ARG A 77 -23.32 8.60 1.10
C ARG A 77 -24.56 9.25 0.47
N ARG A 78 -24.47 10.50 0.00
CA ARG A 78 -25.61 11.26 -0.56
C ARG A 78 -25.56 11.41 -2.08
N THR A 79 -24.41 11.20 -2.71
CA THR A 79 -24.22 11.34 -4.15
C THR A 79 -24.84 10.18 -4.95
N THR A 80 -25.40 10.49 -6.13
CA THR A 80 -26.01 9.54 -7.08
C THR A 80 -25.00 8.79 -7.96
N SER A 81 -23.78 9.33 -8.13
CA SER A 81 -22.63 8.71 -8.83
C SER A 81 -21.35 8.76 -7.98
N PRO A 82 -21.27 7.98 -6.88
CA PRO A 82 -20.17 8.10 -5.92
C PRO A 82 -18.85 7.57 -6.49
N LEU A 83 -17.72 8.19 -6.12
CA LEU A 83 -16.37 7.79 -6.57
C LEU A 83 -15.95 6.46 -5.93
N LEU A 84 -16.23 6.28 -4.64
CA LEU A 84 -16.26 5.01 -3.96
C LEU A 84 -17.70 4.53 -3.97
N ASN A 85 -17.99 3.47 -4.72
CA ASN A 85 -19.28 2.81 -4.62
C ASN A 85 -19.40 2.16 -3.22
N LEU A 86 -19.86 2.94 -2.23
CA LEU A 86 -20.01 2.54 -0.83
C LEU A 86 -20.98 1.35 -0.67
N GLN A 87 -21.84 1.12 -1.67
CA GLN A 87 -22.72 -0.05 -1.70
C GLN A 87 -21.91 -1.34 -1.88
N LEU A 88 -20.86 -1.36 -2.72
CA LEU A 88 -19.97 -2.51 -2.86
C LEU A 88 -19.21 -2.79 -1.54
N LEU A 89 -18.77 -1.74 -0.84
CA LEU A 89 -18.12 -1.85 0.47
C LEU A 89 -19.07 -2.25 1.60
N ARG A 90 -20.38 -2.07 1.43
CA ARG A 90 -21.38 -2.53 2.41
C ARG A 90 -21.83 -3.96 2.15
N THR A 91 -22.03 -4.31 0.88
CA THR A 91 -22.65 -5.60 0.50
C THR A 91 -21.63 -6.74 0.49
N SER A 92 -20.37 -6.48 0.13
CA SER A 92 -19.36 -7.54 0.01
C SER A 92 -18.31 -7.44 1.11
N ARG A 93 -18.45 -8.28 2.13
CA ARG A 93 -17.47 -8.44 3.21
C ARG A 93 -16.07 -8.73 2.65
N THR A 94 -15.98 -9.62 1.65
CA THR A 94 -14.70 -9.97 1.01
C THR A 94 -14.05 -8.77 0.32
N PHE A 95 -14.84 -7.93 -0.37
CA PHE A 95 -14.33 -6.73 -1.04
C PHE A 95 -13.78 -5.71 -0.03
N THR A 96 -14.53 -5.45 1.03
CA THR A 96 -14.16 -4.46 2.06
C THR A 96 -12.91 -4.86 2.82
N PHE A 97 -12.86 -6.09 3.32
CA PHE A 97 -11.70 -6.57 4.07
C PHE A 97 -10.45 -6.76 3.19
N SER A 98 -10.60 -7.11 1.91
CA SER A 98 -9.45 -7.19 0.98
C SER A 98 -8.90 -5.81 0.62
N ASN A 99 -9.77 -4.79 0.51
CA ASN A 99 -9.35 -3.40 0.34
C ASN A 99 -8.69 -2.84 1.60
N LEU A 100 -9.22 -3.15 2.78
CA LEU A 100 -8.61 -2.78 4.06
C LEU A 100 -7.24 -3.45 4.24
N ALA A 101 -7.13 -4.74 3.91
CA ALA A 101 -5.85 -5.45 3.94
C ALA A 101 -4.84 -4.83 2.96
N ALA A 102 -5.28 -4.41 1.76
CA ALA A 102 -4.43 -3.69 0.81
C ALA A 102 -3.95 -2.36 1.39
N LEU A 103 -4.84 -1.54 1.94
CA LEU A 103 -4.49 -0.29 2.57
C LEU A 103 -3.43 -0.49 3.65
N ILE A 104 -3.65 -1.45 4.57
CA ILE A 104 -2.76 -1.73 5.69
C ILE A 104 -1.40 -2.25 5.22
N ASN A 105 -1.38 -3.22 4.30
CA ASN A 105 -0.14 -3.81 3.81
C ASN A 105 0.73 -2.76 3.10
N TYR A 106 0.12 -1.94 2.24
CA TYR A 106 0.83 -0.87 1.54
C TYR A 106 1.27 0.26 2.50
N ALA A 107 0.49 0.53 3.56
CA ALA A 107 0.88 1.45 4.64
C ALA A 107 2.07 0.96 5.45
N ALA A 108 2.25 -0.36 5.59
CA ALA A 108 3.37 -0.94 6.29
C ALA A 108 4.66 -1.01 5.44
N THR A 109 4.55 -1.20 4.12
CA THR A 109 5.72 -1.55 3.30
C THR A 109 6.30 -0.44 2.45
N ALA A 110 5.55 0.61 2.12
CA ALA A 110 5.99 1.56 1.09
C ALA A 110 7.20 2.42 1.50
N ALA A 111 7.34 2.74 2.78
CA ALA A 111 8.47 3.49 3.30
C ALA A 111 9.75 2.66 3.46
N VAL A 112 9.70 1.32 3.32
CA VAL A 112 10.85 0.43 3.59
C VAL A 112 12.08 0.81 2.77
N GLY A 113 11.91 0.98 1.45
CA GLY A 113 13.02 1.34 0.57
C GLY A 113 13.63 2.70 0.92
N PHE A 114 12.80 3.67 1.29
CA PHE A 114 13.25 4.99 1.71
C PHE A 114 14.04 4.93 3.03
N LEU A 115 13.49 4.28 4.04
CA LEU A 115 14.13 4.13 5.36
C LEU A 115 15.44 3.34 5.28
N LEU A 116 15.47 2.22 4.55
CA LEU A 116 16.69 1.44 4.35
C LEU A 116 17.74 2.19 3.54
N SER A 117 17.32 3.00 2.56
CA SER A 117 18.24 3.86 1.81
C SER A 117 18.98 4.82 2.76
N LEU A 118 18.24 5.47 3.68
CA LEU A 118 18.85 6.34 4.69
C LEU A 118 19.78 5.58 5.63
N TYR A 119 19.37 4.39 6.09
CA TYR A 119 20.21 3.53 6.93
C TYR A 119 21.52 3.14 6.21
N LEU A 120 21.45 2.64 4.99
CA LEU A 120 22.63 2.18 4.23
C LEU A 120 23.58 3.33 3.92
N GLN A 121 23.06 4.50 3.54
CA GLN A 121 23.90 5.63 3.13
C GLN A 121 24.47 6.41 4.33
N TYR A 122 23.66 6.67 5.36
CA TYR A 122 24.08 7.58 6.45
C TYR A 122 24.65 6.86 7.67
N LEU A 123 24.15 5.67 8.01
CA LEU A 123 24.67 4.88 9.14
C LEU A 123 25.76 3.91 8.70
N ARG A 124 25.57 3.24 7.56
CA ARG A 124 26.54 2.27 7.03
C ARG A 124 27.58 2.86 6.10
N GLN A 125 27.40 4.13 5.69
CA GLN A 125 28.30 4.83 4.79
C GLN A 125 28.56 4.07 3.48
N ILE A 126 27.56 3.29 3.05
CA ILE A 126 27.60 2.58 1.77
C ILE A 126 27.24 3.59 0.67
N ASP A 127 27.95 3.51 -0.44
CA ASP A 127 27.71 4.38 -1.58
C ASP A 127 26.29 4.17 -2.16
N VAL A 128 25.80 5.19 -2.87
CA VAL A 128 24.43 5.22 -3.40
C VAL A 128 24.16 4.08 -4.38
N GLN A 129 25.16 3.65 -5.17
CA GLN A 129 24.98 2.61 -6.19
C GLN A 129 24.79 1.25 -5.52
N THR A 130 25.67 0.90 -4.58
CA THR A 130 25.59 -0.36 -3.82
C THR A 130 24.32 -0.40 -2.96
N ALA A 131 23.95 0.71 -2.31
CA ALA A 131 22.69 0.80 -1.56
C ALA A 131 21.48 0.56 -2.48
N GLY A 132 21.47 1.16 -3.66
CA GLY A 132 20.44 0.91 -4.68
C GLY A 132 20.34 -0.55 -5.09
N LEU A 133 21.49 -1.21 -5.32
CA LEU A 133 21.52 -2.63 -5.71
C LEU A 133 20.95 -3.55 -4.63
N ILE A 134 21.25 -3.27 -3.35
CA ILE A 134 20.68 -4.01 -2.21
C ILE A 134 19.16 -3.83 -2.17
N LEU A 135 18.67 -2.61 -2.31
CA LEU A 135 17.23 -2.30 -2.24
C LEU A 135 16.44 -2.94 -3.38
N VAL A 136 17.06 -3.14 -4.55
CA VAL A 136 16.44 -3.81 -5.71
C VAL A 136 16.13 -5.29 -5.45
N CYS A 137 16.76 -5.93 -4.46
CA CYS A 137 16.47 -7.32 -4.11
C CYS A 137 14.97 -7.57 -3.81
N GLN A 138 14.30 -6.65 -3.10
CA GLN A 138 12.88 -6.79 -2.77
C GLN A 138 11.98 -6.82 -4.02
N PRO A 139 11.97 -5.80 -4.91
CA PRO A 139 11.12 -5.82 -6.10
C PRO A 139 11.50 -6.93 -7.09
N VAL A 140 12.77 -7.35 -7.16
CA VAL A 140 13.18 -8.50 -7.98
C VAL A 140 12.51 -9.78 -7.51
N VAL A 141 12.54 -10.07 -6.20
CA VAL A 141 11.82 -11.22 -5.65
C VAL A 141 10.33 -11.10 -5.89
N MET A 142 9.76 -9.90 -5.70
CA MET A 142 8.34 -9.68 -5.97
C MET A 142 7.97 -10.03 -7.41
N ALA A 143 8.76 -9.57 -8.38
CA ALA A 143 8.55 -9.84 -9.80
C ALA A 143 8.72 -11.32 -10.14
N LEU A 144 9.78 -11.96 -9.61
CA LEU A 144 10.10 -13.35 -9.88
C LEU A 144 9.01 -14.31 -9.37
N PHE A 145 8.46 -14.02 -8.18
CA PHE A 145 7.46 -14.88 -7.54
C PHE A 145 6.01 -14.52 -7.86
N SER A 146 5.74 -13.35 -8.46
CA SER A 146 4.38 -12.93 -8.83
C SER A 146 3.61 -13.96 -9.69
N PRO A 147 4.19 -14.58 -10.74
CA PRO A 147 3.48 -15.61 -11.51
C PRO A 147 3.17 -16.86 -10.69
N LEU A 148 4.08 -17.25 -9.79
CA LEU A 148 3.90 -18.41 -8.93
C LEU A 148 2.77 -18.18 -7.93
N THR A 149 2.74 -17.00 -7.29
CA THR A 149 1.71 -16.67 -6.30
C THR A 149 0.35 -16.46 -6.95
N GLY A 150 0.31 -15.97 -8.19
CA GLY A 150 -0.91 -15.95 -9.03
C GLY A 150 -1.47 -17.35 -9.28
N ARG A 151 -0.64 -18.28 -9.78
CA ARG A 151 -1.06 -19.69 -9.99
C ARG A 151 -1.50 -20.37 -8.70
N LEU A 152 -0.87 -20.03 -7.58
CA LEU A 152 -1.24 -20.57 -6.27
C LEU A 152 -2.61 -20.04 -5.82
N ALA A 153 -2.92 -18.78 -6.13
CA ALA A 153 -4.22 -18.15 -5.86
C ALA A 153 -5.37 -18.78 -6.65
N ASP A 154 -5.10 -19.32 -7.84
CA ASP A 154 -6.11 -20.03 -8.63
C ASP A 154 -6.46 -21.40 -8.04
N ARG A 155 -5.53 -22.02 -7.30
CA ARG A 155 -5.67 -23.38 -6.75
C ARG A 155 -6.00 -23.44 -5.27
N HIS A 156 -5.65 -22.41 -4.49
CA HIS A 156 -5.84 -22.38 -3.05
C HIS A 156 -6.71 -21.19 -2.66
N GLU A 157 -7.32 -21.27 -1.47
CA GLU A 157 -8.14 -20.19 -0.94
C GLU A 157 -7.32 -18.89 -0.86
N PRO A 158 -7.66 -17.83 -1.64
CA PRO A 158 -6.84 -16.64 -1.70
C PRO A 158 -6.64 -15.99 -0.33
N ARG A 159 -7.62 -16.13 0.57
CA ARG A 159 -7.59 -15.64 1.97
C ARG A 159 -6.39 -16.14 2.74
N LEU A 160 -6.13 -17.44 2.70
CA LEU A 160 -5.04 -18.05 3.45
C LEU A 160 -3.69 -17.58 2.89
N LEU A 161 -3.53 -17.60 1.56
CA LEU A 161 -2.31 -17.13 0.92
C LEU A 161 -2.02 -15.66 1.25
N ALA A 162 -3.03 -14.78 1.12
CA ALA A 162 -2.84 -13.38 1.43
C ALA A 162 -2.46 -13.14 2.89
N SER A 163 -3.07 -13.89 3.82
CA SER A 163 -2.79 -13.78 5.25
C SER A 163 -1.38 -14.29 5.60
N VAL A 164 -0.95 -15.39 4.98
CA VAL A 164 0.42 -15.90 5.11
C VAL A 164 1.42 -14.90 4.55
N GLY A 165 1.14 -14.31 3.38
CA GLY A 165 1.96 -13.25 2.80
C GLY A 165 2.12 -12.04 3.71
N MET A 166 1.03 -11.60 4.36
CA MET A 166 1.10 -10.55 5.39
C MET A 166 1.92 -10.99 6.60
N GLY A 167 1.78 -12.23 7.07
CA GLY A 167 2.61 -12.76 8.16
C GLY A 167 4.10 -12.74 7.85
N LEU A 168 4.50 -13.16 6.64
CA LEU A 168 5.89 -13.06 6.18
C LEU A 168 6.36 -11.60 6.07
N THR A 169 5.46 -10.71 5.64
CA THR A 169 5.73 -9.27 5.56
C THR A 169 5.95 -8.67 6.95
N THR A 170 5.11 -9.01 7.94
CA THR A 170 5.27 -8.63 9.34
C THR A 170 6.60 -9.09 9.90
N LEU A 171 7.02 -10.33 9.63
CA LEU A 171 8.31 -10.86 10.05
C LEU A 171 9.47 -10.08 9.41
N GLY A 172 9.43 -9.83 8.10
CA GLY A 172 10.44 -9.03 7.40
C GLY A 172 10.57 -7.61 7.98
N LEU A 173 9.44 -6.94 8.24
CA LEU A 173 9.42 -5.63 8.90
C LEU A 173 9.97 -5.70 10.34
N GLY A 174 9.62 -6.74 11.09
CA GLY A 174 10.12 -6.98 12.45
C GLY A 174 11.63 -7.19 12.50
N LEU A 175 12.21 -7.87 11.50
CA LEU A 175 13.66 -8.01 11.36
C LEU A 175 14.35 -6.66 11.18
N PHE A 176 13.75 -5.73 10.43
CA PHE A 176 14.31 -4.38 10.29
C PHE A 176 14.24 -3.54 11.57
N ALA A 177 13.34 -3.85 12.50
CA ALA A 177 13.33 -3.22 13.82
C ALA A 177 14.59 -3.56 14.65
N LEU A 178 15.30 -4.64 14.30
CA LEU A 178 16.55 -5.09 14.95
C LEU A 178 17.81 -4.47 14.33
N LEU A 179 17.67 -3.58 13.34
CA LEU A 179 18.82 -2.94 12.68
C LEU A 179 19.70 -2.22 13.71
N SER A 180 21.00 -2.34 13.54
CA SER A 180 22.05 -1.67 14.30
C SER A 180 23.14 -1.20 13.34
N PRO A 181 24.07 -0.32 13.73
CA PRO A 181 25.18 0.09 12.86
C PRO A 181 26.02 -1.10 12.35
N ASP A 182 26.12 -2.17 13.15
CA ASP A 182 26.97 -3.33 12.85
C ASP A 182 26.22 -4.51 12.22
N THR A 183 24.94 -4.35 11.87
CA THR A 183 24.13 -5.44 11.31
C THR A 183 24.75 -5.93 9.99
N PRO A 184 24.99 -7.22 9.80
CA PRO A 184 25.63 -7.69 8.57
C PRO A 184 24.73 -7.53 7.35
N LEU A 185 25.31 -7.31 6.16
CA LEU A 185 24.56 -7.07 4.93
C LEU A 185 23.68 -8.25 4.51
N TRP A 186 24.13 -9.49 4.76
CA TRP A 186 23.35 -10.68 4.46
C TRP A 186 22.01 -10.67 5.21
N PHE A 187 21.97 -10.16 6.44
CA PHE A 187 20.73 -10.08 7.23
C PHE A 187 19.71 -9.14 6.56
N ILE A 188 20.19 -7.98 6.08
CA ILE A 188 19.36 -6.98 5.39
C ILE A 188 18.81 -7.57 4.09
N ILE A 189 19.68 -8.22 3.31
CA ILE A 189 19.29 -8.86 2.05
C ILE A 189 18.26 -9.96 2.33
N SER A 190 18.52 -10.87 3.28
CA SER A 190 17.56 -11.92 3.65
C SER A 190 16.20 -11.36 4.09
N ALA A 191 16.18 -10.29 4.88
CA ALA A 191 14.95 -9.62 5.27
C ALA A 191 14.21 -8.97 4.07
N LEU A 192 14.94 -8.38 3.12
CA LEU A 192 14.36 -7.85 1.86
C LEU A 192 13.79 -8.96 0.97
N LEU A 193 14.47 -10.11 0.88
CA LEU A 193 13.98 -11.27 0.13
C LEU A 193 12.70 -11.82 0.78
N LEU A 194 12.69 -11.97 2.11
CA LEU A 194 11.50 -12.40 2.87
C LEU A 194 10.33 -11.44 2.68
N LEU A 195 10.58 -10.13 2.80
CA LEU A 195 9.58 -9.08 2.59
C LEU A 195 9.03 -9.10 1.16
N GLY A 196 9.91 -9.23 0.15
CA GLY A 196 9.52 -9.29 -1.25
C GLY A 196 8.66 -10.51 -1.56
N PHE A 197 9.03 -11.67 -1.03
CA PHE A 197 8.24 -12.90 -1.19
C PHE A 197 6.89 -12.80 -0.47
N GLY A 198 6.88 -12.32 0.78
CA GLY A 198 5.65 -12.11 1.55
C GLY A 198 4.69 -11.15 0.83
N PHE A 199 5.22 -10.06 0.27
CA PHE A 199 4.43 -9.11 -0.50
C PHE A 199 3.87 -9.72 -1.78
N ALA A 200 4.65 -10.53 -2.51
CA ALA A 200 4.17 -11.24 -3.71
C ALA A 200 3.04 -12.22 -3.37
N LEU A 201 3.17 -12.93 -2.24
CA LEU A 201 2.18 -13.89 -1.75
C LEU A 201 0.91 -13.19 -1.22
N PHE A 202 1.01 -11.90 -0.86
CA PHE A 202 -0.14 -11.07 -0.54
C PHE A 202 -0.83 -10.48 -1.78
N SER A 203 -0.07 -9.79 -2.62
CA SER A 203 -0.61 -8.87 -3.63
C SER A 203 -1.48 -9.57 -4.68
N ALA A 204 -1.00 -10.68 -5.25
CA ALA A 204 -1.74 -11.41 -6.28
C ALA A 204 -3.02 -12.06 -5.72
N PRO A 205 -2.99 -12.89 -4.64
CA PRO A 205 -4.21 -13.45 -4.07
C PRO A 205 -5.20 -12.41 -3.54
N ASN A 206 -4.70 -11.26 -3.03
CA ASN A 206 -5.59 -10.18 -2.62
C ASN A 206 -6.31 -9.54 -3.81
N THR A 207 -5.61 -9.33 -4.93
CA THR A 207 -6.21 -8.80 -6.16
C THR A 207 -7.26 -9.76 -6.70
N SER A 208 -6.96 -11.07 -6.75
CA SER A 208 -7.93 -12.09 -7.16
C SER A 208 -9.16 -12.14 -6.25
N ALA A 209 -8.99 -11.97 -4.93
CA ALA A 209 -10.11 -11.92 -3.99
C ALA A 209 -10.99 -10.67 -4.19
N VAL A 210 -10.38 -9.51 -4.48
CA VAL A 210 -11.12 -8.27 -4.79
C VAL A 210 -11.93 -8.44 -6.07
N MET A 211 -11.31 -8.88 -7.16
CA MET A 211 -11.98 -9.02 -8.46
C MET A 211 -13.01 -10.15 -8.45
N GLY A 212 -12.70 -11.28 -7.81
CA GLY A 212 -13.64 -12.38 -7.62
C GLY A 212 -14.84 -12.04 -6.73
N ALA A 213 -14.82 -10.90 -6.03
CA ALA A 213 -15.93 -10.45 -5.22
C ALA A 213 -16.94 -9.57 -5.97
N LEU A 214 -16.67 -9.24 -7.24
CA LEU A 214 -17.40 -8.27 -8.05
C LEU A 214 -18.09 -8.94 -9.25
N ALA A 215 -19.18 -8.32 -9.72
CA ALA A 215 -19.75 -8.64 -11.03
C ALA A 215 -18.85 -8.03 -12.14
N PRO A 216 -18.82 -8.60 -13.36
CA PRO A 216 -18.01 -8.08 -14.46
C PRO A 216 -18.23 -6.58 -14.76
N ALA A 217 -19.47 -6.10 -14.57
CA ALA A 217 -19.81 -4.69 -14.76
C ALA A 217 -19.12 -3.74 -13.76
N ASP A 218 -18.70 -4.24 -12.60
CA ASP A 218 -18.11 -3.44 -11.52
C ASP A 218 -16.58 -3.51 -11.48
N TYR A 219 -15.93 -4.26 -12.38
CA TYR A 219 -14.47 -4.47 -12.36
C TYR A 219 -13.68 -3.17 -12.46
N SER A 220 -14.11 -2.23 -13.31
CA SER A 220 -13.45 -0.94 -13.47
C SER A 220 -13.46 -0.12 -12.18
N ILE A 221 -14.60 -0.03 -11.51
CA ILE A 221 -14.76 0.71 -10.26
C ILE A 221 -14.02 -0.01 -9.13
N GLY A 222 -14.12 -1.34 -9.04
CA GLY A 222 -13.43 -2.13 -8.03
C GLY A 222 -11.90 -2.04 -8.12
N SER A 223 -11.35 -2.03 -9.34
CA SER A 223 -9.93 -1.83 -9.58
C SER A 223 -9.48 -0.42 -9.18
N ALA A 224 -10.28 0.60 -9.49
CA ALA A 224 -10.02 1.97 -9.07
C ALA A 224 -9.99 2.09 -7.53
N ILE A 225 -10.97 1.50 -6.83
CA ILE A 225 -11.00 1.48 -5.35
C ILE A 225 -9.73 0.79 -4.80
N LEU A 226 -9.35 -0.36 -5.35
CA LEU A 226 -8.14 -1.08 -4.92
C LEU A 226 -6.88 -0.24 -5.14
N ALA A 227 -6.74 0.40 -6.30
CA ALA A 227 -5.62 1.30 -6.59
C ALA A 227 -5.58 2.48 -5.60
N THR A 228 -6.73 3.07 -5.31
CA THR A 228 -6.89 4.14 -4.33
C THR A 228 -6.43 3.70 -2.93
N MET A 229 -6.83 2.52 -2.47
CA MET A 229 -6.39 1.97 -1.17
C MET A 229 -4.87 1.76 -1.12
N ARG A 230 -4.27 1.30 -2.22
CA ARG A 230 -2.81 1.13 -2.32
C ARG A 230 -2.09 2.47 -2.23
N LEU A 231 -2.53 3.48 -2.98
CA LEU A 231 -1.93 4.81 -3.01
C LEU A 231 -2.08 5.53 -1.66
N LEU A 232 -3.26 5.45 -1.05
CA LEU A 232 -3.49 5.95 0.30
C LEU A 232 -2.53 5.30 1.30
N GLY A 233 -2.39 3.97 1.25
CA GLY A 233 -1.48 3.23 2.10
C GLY A 233 -0.04 3.69 1.91
N GLN A 234 0.44 3.74 0.68
CA GLN A 234 1.80 4.21 0.37
C GLN A 234 2.07 5.61 0.92
N SER A 235 1.10 6.51 0.77
CA SER A 235 1.22 7.88 1.20
C SER A 235 1.24 8.01 2.73
N LEU A 236 0.40 7.23 3.43
CA LEU A 236 0.42 7.13 4.90
C LEU A 236 1.76 6.57 5.41
N SER A 237 2.29 5.54 4.74
CA SER A 237 3.59 4.95 5.07
C SER A 237 4.71 6.00 5.05
N LEU A 238 4.81 6.73 3.93
CA LEU A 238 5.85 7.74 3.76
C LEU A 238 5.63 8.94 4.69
N GLY A 239 4.39 9.36 4.91
CA GLY A 239 4.05 10.40 5.88
C GLY A 239 4.48 10.05 7.29
N LEU A 240 4.24 8.81 7.74
CA LEU A 240 4.67 8.33 9.05
C LEU A 240 6.20 8.26 9.16
N ALA A 241 6.88 7.76 8.14
CA ALA A 241 8.33 7.75 8.08
C ALA A 241 8.93 9.17 8.19
N MET A 242 8.39 10.13 7.43
CA MET A 242 8.82 11.52 7.48
C MET A 242 8.54 12.17 8.82
N MET A 243 7.37 11.92 9.42
CA MET A 243 7.02 12.40 10.76
C MET A 243 8.03 11.91 11.81
N LEU A 244 8.39 10.62 11.78
CA LEU A 244 9.37 10.06 12.71
C LEU A 244 10.75 10.67 12.50
N LEU A 245 11.19 10.84 11.25
CA LEU A 245 12.44 11.53 10.97
C LEU A 245 12.41 12.98 11.47
N GLY A 246 11.32 13.71 11.25
CA GLY A 246 11.15 15.08 11.73
C GLY A 246 11.23 15.20 13.25
N ILE A 247 10.65 14.25 13.99
CA ILE A 247 10.66 14.24 15.47
C ILE A 247 12.05 13.88 16.01
N PHE A 248 12.70 12.86 15.47
CA PHE A 248 13.94 12.31 16.05
C PHE A 248 15.22 12.93 15.49
N VAL A 249 15.25 13.29 14.21
CA VAL A 249 16.40 13.92 13.55
C VAL A 249 16.30 15.44 13.61
N GLY A 250 15.08 16.00 13.57
CA GLY A 250 14.85 17.43 13.55
C GLY A 250 15.25 18.09 12.23
N PRO A 251 15.33 19.44 12.18
CA PRO A 251 15.67 20.20 10.97
C PRO A 251 17.15 20.10 10.57
N VAL A 252 17.94 19.25 11.23
CA VAL A 252 19.38 19.10 10.97
C VAL A 252 19.59 18.37 9.64
N ARG A 253 20.48 18.90 8.80
CA ARG A 253 20.90 18.20 7.57
C ARG A 253 21.58 16.89 7.95
N LEU A 254 21.05 15.77 7.48
CA LEU A 254 21.69 14.47 7.63
C LEU A 254 23.11 14.52 7.03
N GLN A 255 24.11 14.34 7.87
CA GLN A 255 25.51 14.20 7.47
C GLN A 255 25.94 12.73 7.65
N PRO A 256 26.68 12.14 6.69
CA PRO A 256 27.20 10.79 6.83
C PRO A 256 28.02 10.64 8.12
N GLY A 257 27.72 9.63 8.94
CA GLY A 257 28.42 9.37 10.21
C GLY A 257 27.88 10.09 11.46
N SER A 258 26.97 11.06 11.32
CA SER A 258 26.45 11.87 12.43
C SER A 258 24.93 12.00 12.36
N ALA A 259 24.20 10.91 12.62
CA ALA A 259 22.73 10.89 12.61
C ALA A 259 22.16 10.19 13.86
N PRO A 260 22.39 10.74 15.08
CA PRO A 260 22.01 10.07 16.34
C PRO A 260 20.51 9.77 16.44
N GLY A 261 19.65 10.61 15.84
CA GLY A 261 18.20 10.41 15.79
C GLY A 261 17.70 9.42 14.73
N LEU A 262 18.54 9.06 13.74
CA LEU A 262 18.09 8.26 12.60
C LEU A 262 17.85 6.79 12.99
N LEU A 263 18.74 6.18 13.78
CA LEU A 263 18.55 4.78 14.19
C LEU A 263 17.27 4.58 15.04
N PRO A 264 16.99 5.38 16.08
CA PRO A 264 15.74 5.27 16.82
C PRO A 264 14.50 5.50 15.95
N ALA A 265 14.54 6.48 15.04
CA ALA A 265 13.43 6.74 14.11
C ALA A 265 13.14 5.54 13.20
N LEU A 266 14.19 4.93 12.65
CA LEU A 266 14.10 3.73 11.81
C LEU A 266 13.50 2.56 12.58
N ARG A 267 14.05 2.24 13.76
CA ARG A 267 13.57 1.13 14.58
C ARG A 267 12.10 1.31 14.96
N LEU A 268 11.73 2.50 15.44
CA LEU A 268 10.35 2.79 15.81
C LEU A 268 9.41 2.71 14.59
N GLY A 269 9.85 3.23 13.44
CA GLY A 269 9.10 3.12 12.18
C GLY A 269 8.85 1.67 11.80
N PHE A 270 9.88 0.82 11.80
CA PHE A 270 9.73 -0.61 11.48
C PHE A 270 8.90 -1.37 12.52
N VAL A 271 8.95 -1.02 13.81
CA VAL A 271 8.04 -1.57 14.83
C VAL A 271 6.59 -1.19 14.51
N ILE A 272 6.31 0.09 14.26
CA ILE A 272 4.95 0.56 13.93
C ILE A 272 4.45 -0.12 12.66
N PHE A 273 5.26 -0.20 11.61
CA PHE A 273 4.89 -0.88 10.37
C PHE A 273 4.66 -2.37 10.56
N SER A 274 5.49 -3.05 11.34
CA SER A 274 5.33 -4.47 11.67
C SER A 274 4.03 -4.72 12.44
N LEU A 275 3.75 -3.93 13.48
CA LEU A 275 2.50 -4.00 14.24
C LEU A 275 1.27 -3.69 13.38
N LEU A 276 1.35 -2.66 12.54
CA LEU A 276 0.30 -2.29 11.59
C LEU A 276 0.01 -3.46 10.63
N CYS A 277 1.05 -4.06 10.05
CA CYS A 277 0.94 -5.22 9.16
C CYS A 277 0.36 -6.44 9.90
N PHE A 278 0.80 -6.69 11.14
CA PHE A 278 0.29 -7.76 11.99
C PHE A 278 -1.21 -7.62 12.25
N LEU A 279 -1.68 -6.42 12.59
CA LEU A 279 -3.11 -6.13 12.74
C LEU A 279 -3.86 -6.34 11.42
N GLY A 280 -3.22 -6.05 10.29
CA GLY A 280 -3.73 -6.31 8.95
C GLY A 280 -3.97 -7.79 8.63
N ILE A 281 -3.26 -8.72 9.28
CA ILE A 281 -3.48 -10.16 9.12
C ILE A 281 -4.93 -10.50 9.52
N PHE A 282 -5.43 -9.92 10.62
CA PHE A 282 -6.81 -10.13 11.06
C PHE A 282 -7.82 -9.55 10.06
N ALA A 283 -7.54 -8.39 9.46
CA ALA A 283 -8.37 -7.85 8.39
C ALA A 283 -8.39 -8.79 7.17
N SER A 284 -7.24 -9.33 6.79
CA SER A 284 -7.10 -10.31 5.70
C SER A 284 -7.86 -11.61 5.99
N LEU A 285 -7.80 -12.10 7.24
CA LEU A 285 -8.53 -13.29 7.68
C LEU A 285 -10.05 -13.04 7.83
N ALA A 286 -10.47 -11.84 8.21
CA ALA A 286 -11.88 -11.51 8.46
C ALA A 286 -12.74 -11.45 7.18
N ARG A 287 -12.13 -11.60 6.00
CA ARG A 287 -12.78 -11.47 4.69
C ARG A 287 -13.72 -12.62 4.28
N GLY A 288 -13.79 -13.70 5.06
CA GLY A 288 -14.66 -14.87 4.83
C GLY A 288 -14.14 -15.85 3.77
N ARG A 289 -14.77 -17.04 3.65
CA ARG A 289 -14.42 -18.04 2.63
C ARG A 289 -15.08 -17.69 1.29
N GLN A 290 -14.41 -18.02 0.18
CA GLN A 290 -15.00 -17.85 -1.15
C GLN A 290 -16.13 -18.85 -1.45
N GLU A 291 -16.10 -20.04 -0.82
CA GLU A 291 -17.09 -21.11 -1.01
C GLU A 291 -18.50 -20.74 -0.52
N ASP A 292 -18.60 -19.97 0.57
CA ASP A 292 -19.88 -19.52 1.13
C ASP A 292 -20.73 -18.71 0.12
N ARG A 293 -20.10 -18.22 -0.96
CA ARG A 293 -20.76 -17.41 -2.00
C ARG A 293 -21.16 -18.20 -3.24
N ARG A 294 -20.48 -19.31 -3.56
CA ARG A 294 -20.90 -20.20 -4.66
C ARG A 294 -22.17 -20.97 -4.29
N THR A 295 -22.31 -21.36 -3.03
CA THR A 295 -23.52 -22.00 -2.50
C THR A 295 -24.67 -21.00 -2.35
N ALA A 296 -24.40 -19.75 -1.93
CA ALA A 296 -25.43 -18.71 -1.79
C ALA A 296 -25.97 -18.16 -3.13
N ASN A 297 -25.21 -18.22 -4.22
CA ASN A 297 -25.68 -17.86 -5.57
C ASN A 297 -26.32 -19.04 -6.33
N ALA A 298 -26.25 -20.26 -5.78
CA ALA A 298 -26.84 -21.46 -6.35
C ALA A 298 -28.18 -21.87 -5.68
N ALA A 299 -28.61 -21.11 -4.67
CA ALA A 299 -29.88 -21.25 -3.95
C ALA A 299 -30.78 -20.06 -4.28
#